data_AF-A0AAV5MEB4-F1
#
_entry.id   AF-A0AAV5MEB4-F1
#
_cell.length_a   1.000
_cell.length_b   1.000
_cell.length_c   1.000
_cell.angle_alpha   90.00
_cell.angle_beta   90.00
_cell.angle_gamma   90.00
#
_symmetry.space_group_name_H-M   'P 1'
#
loop_
_entity.id
_entity.type
_entity.pdbx_description
1 polymer ?
#
loop_
_entity_poly.entity_id
_entity_poly.type
_entity_poly.pdbx_seq_one_letter_code
_entity_poly.pdbx_strand_id
1 'polypeptide(L)' 'MAAMGAPSPGDLRCSTSVHVLEEPPSTTRKWYFSCQEIEECSPSRKDGINLEKEAHLRKSYCSFLQTLGVKLNM' A
#
# COMPACT_ATOMS: atom_id res chain seq x y z
N MET A 1 -23.24 26.65 28.42
CA MET A 1 -22.83 27.00 27.04
C MET A 1 -21.33 26.81 26.95
N ALA A 2 -20.87 25.79 26.22
CA ALA A 2 -19.48 25.64 25.80
C ALA A 2 -19.51 25.18 24.34
N ALA A 3 -18.87 25.94 23.46
CA ALA A 3 -18.88 25.73 22.03
C ALA A 3 -18.10 24.47 21.66
N MET A 4 -18.71 23.58 20.87
CA MET A 4 -18.01 22.46 20.24
C MET A 4 -17.11 23.04 19.14
N GLY A 5 -15.80 22.93 19.32
CA GLY A 5 -14.82 23.32 18.30
C GLY A 5 -14.97 22.45 17.05
N ALA A 6 -15.05 23.08 15.89
CA ALA A 6 -15.07 22.41 14.61
C ALA A 6 -13.71 21.73 14.34
N PRO A 7 -13.69 20.49 13.80
CA PRO A 7 -12.43 19.86 13.40
C PRO A 7 -11.90 20.50 12.11
N SER A 8 -10.59 20.77 12.10
CA SER A 8 -9.85 21.33 10.96
C SER A 8 -9.88 20.39 9.74
N PRO A 9 -9.98 20.92 8.50
CA PRO A 9 -9.91 20.11 7.30
C PRO A 9 -8.44 19.92 6.91
N GLY A 10 -7.82 18.88 7.46
CA GLY A 10 -6.49 18.43 7.10
C GLY A 10 -6.29 17.02 7.62
N ASP A 11 -5.88 16.11 6.74
CA ASP A 11 -5.63 14.68 6.99
C ASP A 11 -6.84 13.73 6.94
N LEU A 12 -7.62 13.82 5.86
CA LEU A 12 -8.46 12.69 5.41
C LEU A 12 -7.86 12.02 4.17
N ARG A 13 -6.59 11.58 4.25
CA ARG A 13 -6.03 10.71 3.21
C ARG A 13 -5.21 9.57 3.78
N CYS A 14 -5.93 8.70 4.47
CA CYS A 14 -5.84 7.24 4.50
C CYS A 14 -6.38 6.78 5.87
N SER A 15 -7.62 7.19 6.17
CA SER A 15 -8.38 6.47 7.18
C SER A 15 -8.78 5.15 6.50
N THR A 16 -8.19 4.04 6.95
CA THR A 16 -8.68 2.71 6.61
C THR A 16 -10.08 2.57 7.19
N SER A 17 -11.07 3.12 6.49
CA SER A 17 -12.47 2.72 6.57
C SER A 17 -12.79 2.01 5.26
N VAL A 18 -12.16 0.86 5.07
CA VAL A 18 -12.91 -0.24 4.45
C VAL A 18 -14.10 -0.43 5.37
N HIS A 19 -15.31 -0.17 4.89
CA HIS A 19 -16.51 -0.68 5.52
C HIS A 19 -16.26 -2.16 5.81
N VAL A 20 -16.11 -2.48 7.09
CA VAL A 20 -15.92 -3.85 7.56
C VAL A 20 -17.26 -4.52 7.35
N LEU A 21 -17.47 -5.07 6.16
CA LEU A 21 -18.33 -6.24 6.05
C LEU A 21 -17.61 -7.32 6.85
N GLU A 22 -18.17 -7.59 8.02
CA GLU A 22 -17.70 -8.56 9.00
C GLU A 22 -17.81 -9.96 8.40
N GLU A 23 -16.83 -10.30 7.57
CA GLU A 23 -16.49 -11.66 7.20
C GLU A 23 -15.21 -12.00 7.98
N PRO A 24 -15.14 -13.18 8.64
CA PRO A 24 -13.95 -13.59 9.36
C PRO A 24 -12.73 -13.39 8.47
N PRO A 25 -11.62 -12.81 8.96
CA PRO A 25 -10.47 -12.49 8.12
C PRO A 25 -9.87 -13.78 7.56
N SER A 26 -10.35 -14.13 6.37
CA SER A 26 -9.75 -15.15 5.54
C SER A 26 -8.28 -14.77 5.37
N THR A 27 -7.39 -15.74 5.57
CA THR A 27 -5.95 -15.57 5.45
C THR A 27 -5.55 -14.93 4.11
N THR A 28 -6.41 -15.03 3.10
CA THR A 28 -6.30 -14.39 1.78
C THR A 28 -6.35 -12.86 1.84
N ARG A 29 -7.19 -12.24 2.68
CA ARG A 29 -7.28 -10.75 2.78
C ARG A 29 -5.94 -10.12 3.22
N LYS A 30 -5.01 -10.89 3.78
CA LYS A 30 -3.70 -10.37 4.24
C LYS A 30 -2.75 -10.00 3.09
N TRP A 31 -2.93 -10.57 1.89
CA TRP A 31 -1.98 -10.44 0.78
C TRP A 31 -2.56 -9.87 -0.51
N TYR A 32 -3.89 -9.79 -0.62
CA TYR A 32 -4.56 -9.23 -1.78
C TYR A 32 -5.14 -7.86 -1.43
N PHE A 33 -4.84 -6.88 -2.27
CA PHE A 33 -5.26 -5.48 -2.13
C PHE A 33 -5.99 -5.05 -3.41
N SER A 34 -6.92 -4.11 -3.29
CA SER A 34 -7.53 -3.47 -4.44
C SER A 34 -6.49 -2.64 -5.22
N CYS A 35 -6.79 -2.34 -6.49
CA CYS A 35 -5.92 -1.46 -7.29
C CYS A 35 -5.78 -0.08 -6.64
N GLN A 36 -6.88 0.46 -6.10
CA GLN A 36 -6.87 1.75 -5.41
C GLN A 36 -5.94 1.74 -4.19
N GLU A 37 -5.99 0.70 -3.34
CA GLU A 37 -5.09 0.60 -2.19
C GLU A 37 -3.62 0.54 -2.61
N ILE A 38 -3.31 -0.18 -3.69
CA ILE A 38 -1.94 -0.28 -4.23
C ILE A 38 -1.48 1.08 -4.77
N GLU A 39 -2.34 1.79 -5.49
CA GLU A 39 -2.01 3.04 -6.15
C GLU A 39 -1.91 4.20 -5.16
N GLU A 40 -2.81 4.26 -4.18
CA GLU A 40 -2.99 5.42 -3.30
C GLU A 40 -2.39 5.25 -1.90
N CYS A 41 -2.30 4.01 -1.42
CA CYS A 41 -2.02 3.69 -0.01
C CYS A 41 -0.78 2.79 0.17
N SER A 42 -0.03 2.50 -0.89
CA SER A 42 1.26 1.80 -0.76
C SER A 42 2.18 2.52 0.23
N PRO A 43 2.95 1.80 1.08
CA PRO A 43 3.95 2.39 1.96
C PRO A 43 4.89 3.37 1.25
N SER A 44 5.28 3.08 0.00
CA SER A 44 6.17 3.92 -0.81
C SER A 44 5.62 5.32 -1.10
N ARG A 45 4.30 5.54 -0.98
CA ARG A 45 3.71 6.88 -1.11
C ARG A 45 4.14 7.82 0.00
N LYS A 46 4.42 7.29 1.20
CA LYS A 46 4.94 8.10 2.33
C LYS A 46 6.32 8.67 2.03
N ASP A 47 7.08 7.99 1.19
CA ASP A 47 8.43 8.39 0.77
C ASP A 47 8.43 9.22 -0.54
N GLY A 48 7.25 9.63 -1.03
CA GLY A 48 7.13 10.40 -2.27
C GLY A 48 7.45 9.60 -3.54
N ILE A 49 7.50 8.26 -3.47
CA ILE A 49 7.69 7.41 -4.63
C ILE A 49 6.34 7.26 -5.33
N ASN A 50 6.27 7.62 -6.62
CA ASN A 50 5.07 7.48 -7.42
C ASN A 50 4.87 6.04 -7.94
N LEU A 51 3.71 5.77 -8.53
CA LEU A 51 3.35 4.44 -9.03
C LEU A 51 4.36 3.90 -10.06
N GLU A 52 4.80 4.74 -10.99
CA GLU A 52 5.73 4.34 -12.05
C GLU A 52 7.09 3.94 -11.49
N LYS A 53 7.67 4.78 -10.63
CA LYS A 53 8.96 4.53 -9.97
C LYS A 53 8.88 3.30 -9.07
N GLU A 54 7.79 3.14 -8.33
CA GLU A 54 7.56 1.95 -7.51
C GLU A 54 7.48 0.68 -8.37
N ALA A 55 6.73 0.72 -9.48
CA ALA A 55 6.62 -0.40 -10.41
C ALA A 55 7.97 -0.75 -11.06
N HIS A 56 8.78 0.26 -11.41
CA HIS A 56 10.12 0.07 -11.91
C HIS A 56 11.02 -0.63 -10.88
N LEU A 57 11.01 -0.16 -9.62
CA LEU A 57 11.80 -0.74 -8.53
C LEU A 57 11.41 -2.20 -8.26
N ARG A 58 10.11 -2.52 -8.27
CA ARG A 58 9.64 -3.91 -8.12
C ARG A 58 10.15 -4.79 -9.27
N LYS A 59 10.09 -4.31 -10.52
CA LYS A 59 10.61 -5.03 -11.68
C LYS A 59 12.13 -5.24 -11.59
N SER A 60 12.88 -4.18 -11.28
CA SER A 60 14.35 -4.26 -11.20
C SER A 60 14.81 -5.21 -10.10
N TYR A 61 14.12 -5.23 -8.95
CA TYR A 61 14.42 -6.15 -7.86
C TYR A 61 14.18 -7.61 -8.26
N CYS A 62 13.05 -7.91 -8.92
CA CYS A 62 12.79 -9.25 -9.45
C CYS A 62 13.86 -9.69 -10.46
N SER A 63 14.28 -8.80 -11.38
CA SER A 63 15.37 -9.10 -12.31
C SER A 63 16.72 -9.32 -11.61
N PHE A 64 17.01 -8.57 -10.56
CA PHE A 64 18.20 -8.79 -9.74
C PHE A 64 18.18 -10.17 -9.08
N LEU A 65 17.05 -10.56 -8.46
CA LEU A 65 16.91 -11.88 -7.84
C LEU A 65 17.03 -13.02 -8.87
N GLN A 66 16.46 -12.86 -10.06
CA GLN A 66 16.62 -13.83 -11.15
C GLN A 66 18.09 -13.98 -11.56
N THR A 67 18.78 -12.85 -11.74
CA THR A 67 20.21 -12.84 -12.08
C THR A 67 21.04 -13.51 -10.99
N LEU A 68 20.70 -13.25 -9.72
CA LEU A 68 21.36 -13.86 -8.58
C LEU A 68 21.12 -15.38 -8.54
N GLY A 69 19.89 -15.84 -8.76
CA GLY A 69 19.55 -17.27 -8.81
C GLY A 69 20.37 -18.03 -9.85
N VAL A 70 20.47 -17.48 -11.07
CA VAL A 70 21.30 -18.06 -12.14
C VAL A 70 22.77 -18.16 -11.73
N LYS A 71 23.33 -17.10 -11.12
CA LYS A 71 24.73 -17.09 -10.65
C LYS A 71 24.99 -18.10 -9.54
N LEU A 72 23.99 -18.39 -8.72
CA LEU A 72 24.07 -19.34 -7.61
C LEU A 72 23.64 -20.77 -8.00
N ASN A 73 23.26 -21.00 -9.27
CA ASN A 73 22.69 -22.26 -9.76
C ASN A 73 21.51 -22.76 -8.91
N MET A 74 20.64 -21.84 -8.49
CA MET A 74 19.39 -22.15 -7.79
C MET A 74 18.23 -22.35 -8.75
#